data_AF-A0A314YTD3-F1
#
_entry.id   AF-A0A314YTD3-F1
#
_cell.length_a   1.000
_cell.length_b   1.000
_cell.length_c   1.000
_cell.angle_alpha   90.00
_cell.angle_beta   90.00
_cell.angle_gamma   90.00
#
_symmetry.space_group_name_H-M   'P 1'
#
loop_
_entity.id
_entity.type
_entity.pdbx_description
1 polymer ?
#
loop_
_entity_poly.entity_id
_entity_poly.type
_entity_poly.pdbx_seq_one_letter_code
_entity_poly.pdbx_strand_id
1 'polypeptide(L)'
;MCFLFVGKDLFTKAASDSIVKVLLGIELDTMYGTNQEATQFSNAFDVANEMAIYRYADFSWKIKKFLNIGSEAALRKNIKVVDEFVYNLIKSKIETVPNLGDELHNAKICFSDDTWPDGFGVKKGDTVGYNACSMGRMKHLWGDDAEEFRPERWLDENGRFQQESSFKFTAFGAVPRICLGKDFAYKATTIFSAVLLGSCIFKLRDENEVAKYKIKITHHTDGGLYVQASPRL
;
A
#
# COMPACT_ATOMS: atom_id res chain seq x y z
N MET A 1 -22.09 -3.06 -21.89
CA MET A 1 -20.92 -2.16 -21.89
C MET A 1 -20.54 -1.92 -20.44
N CYS A 2 -19.66 -2.74 -19.89
CA CYS A 2 -19.29 -2.68 -18.47
C CYS A 2 -18.16 -1.66 -18.28
N PHE A 3 -18.48 -0.52 -17.68
CA PHE A 3 -17.48 0.37 -17.13
C PHE A 3 -16.96 -0.26 -15.85
N LEU A 4 -15.68 -0.61 -15.84
CA LEU A 4 -15.10 -1.45 -14.83
C LEU A 4 -13.99 -0.62 -14.15
N PHE A 5 -14.18 -0.32 -12.86
CA PHE A 5 -13.20 0.34 -11.98
C PHE A 5 -12.02 -0.61 -11.74
N VAL A 6 -11.13 -0.81 -12.71
CA VAL A 6 -10.28 -2.02 -12.73
C VAL A 6 -8.81 -1.81 -12.38
N GLY A 7 -8.25 -0.59 -12.46
CA GLY A 7 -6.79 -0.47 -12.42
C GLY A 7 -6.11 -0.86 -11.09
N LYS A 8 -6.48 -0.19 -9.99
CA LYS A 8 -5.88 -0.41 -8.65
C LYS A 8 -6.91 -0.75 -7.59
N ASP A 9 -8.06 -0.10 -7.61
CA ASP A 9 -9.14 -0.35 -6.65
C ASP A 9 -9.59 -1.82 -6.65
N LEU A 10 -9.72 -2.44 -7.83
CA LEU A 10 -10.06 -3.85 -7.94
C LEU A 10 -8.95 -4.75 -7.39
N PHE A 11 -7.69 -4.46 -7.72
CA PHE A 11 -6.55 -5.22 -7.19
C PHE A 11 -6.44 -5.09 -5.67
N THR A 12 -6.61 -3.88 -5.13
CA THR A 12 -6.57 -3.61 -3.69
C THR A 12 -7.71 -4.32 -2.97
N LYS A 13 -8.94 -4.27 -3.51
CA LYS A 13 -10.12 -4.98 -2.97
C LYS A 13 -9.96 -6.50 -3.04
N ALA A 14 -9.54 -7.02 -4.20
CA ALA A 14 -9.27 -8.45 -4.36
C ALA A 14 -8.12 -8.93 -3.46
N ALA A 15 -7.08 -8.12 -3.28
CA ALA A 15 -5.97 -8.41 -2.38
C ALA A 15 -6.41 -8.34 -0.91
N SER A 16 -7.21 -7.35 -0.49
CA SER A 16 -7.74 -7.29 0.87
C SER A 16 -8.65 -8.46 1.17
N ASP A 17 -9.55 -8.82 0.25
CA ASP A 17 -10.42 -9.99 0.39
C ASP A 17 -9.59 -11.28 0.49
N SER A 18 -8.57 -11.43 -0.36
CA SER A 18 -7.68 -12.61 -0.32
C SER A 18 -6.85 -12.68 0.95
N ILE A 19 -6.28 -11.57 1.40
CA ILE A 19 -5.44 -11.49 2.61
C ILE A 19 -6.30 -11.76 3.85
N VAL A 20 -7.48 -11.16 3.95
CA VAL A 20 -8.37 -11.35 5.11
C VAL A 20 -9.00 -12.74 5.12
N LYS A 21 -9.30 -13.31 3.95
CA LYS A 21 -9.70 -14.71 3.85
C LYS A 21 -8.57 -15.65 4.28
N VAL A 22 -7.32 -15.38 3.90
CA VAL A 22 -6.18 -16.23 4.26
C VAL A 22 -5.76 -16.06 5.73
N LEU A 23 -5.70 -14.83 6.24
CA LEU A 23 -5.24 -14.52 7.59
C LEU A 23 -6.33 -14.72 8.64
N LEU A 24 -7.55 -14.27 8.36
CA LEU A 24 -8.65 -14.25 9.32
C LEU A 24 -9.73 -15.28 8.99
N GLY A 25 -9.69 -15.95 7.83
CA GLY A 25 -10.70 -16.93 7.43
C GLY A 25 -12.09 -16.33 7.25
N ILE A 26 -12.18 -15.04 6.90
CA ILE A 26 -13.42 -14.28 6.77
C ILE A 26 -13.50 -13.69 5.36
N GLU A 27 -14.68 -13.75 4.76
CA GLU A 27 -14.96 -13.12 3.47
C GLU A 27 -15.45 -11.68 3.72
N LEU A 28 -14.59 -10.70 3.39
CA LEU A 28 -14.91 -9.28 3.49
C LEU A 28 -15.91 -8.82 2.43
N ASP A 29 -15.99 -9.53 1.30
CA ASP A 29 -16.83 -9.22 0.14
C ASP A 29 -16.71 -7.77 -0.35
N THR A 30 -15.49 -7.20 -0.31
CA THR A 30 -15.27 -5.80 -0.70
C THR A 30 -15.46 -5.56 -2.21
N MET A 31 -15.45 -6.62 -3.02
CA MET A 31 -15.68 -6.52 -4.47
C MET A 31 -17.14 -6.29 -4.85
N TYR A 32 -18.10 -6.87 -4.11
CA TYR A 32 -19.52 -6.73 -4.40
C TYR A 32 -20.20 -5.68 -3.51
N GLY A 33 -19.56 -5.28 -2.40
CA GLY A 33 -20.05 -4.23 -1.51
C GLY A 33 -21.33 -4.63 -0.76
N THR A 34 -21.62 -5.93 -0.65
CA THR A 34 -22.83 -6.40 0.03
C THR A 34 -22.72 -6.31 1.54
N ASN A 35 -21.49 -6.31 2.07
CA ASN A 35 -21.23 -6.19 3.50
C ASN A 35 -21.00 -4.71 3.90
N GLN A 36 -22.03 -4.14 4.52
CA GLN A 36 -22.02 -2.75 5.00
C GLN A 36 -20.97 -2.51 6.09
N GLU A 37 -20.68 -3.50 6.93
CA GLU A 37 -19.70 -3.39 8.03
C GLU A 37 -18.26 -3.34 7.48
N ALA A 38 -17.94 -4.19 6.50
CA ALA A 38 -16.62 -4.22 5.86
C ALA A 38 -16.31 -2.90 5.12
N THR A 39 -17.31 -2.32 4.46
CA THR A 39 -17.18 -1.03 3.76
C THR A 39 -16.99 0.12 4.74
N GLN A 40 -17.71 0.11 5.87
CA GLN A 40 -17.53 1.10 6.94
C GLN A 40 -16.15 1.00 7.58
N PHE A 41 -15.67 -0.22 7.83
CA PHE A 41 -14.32 -0.47 8.33
C PHE A 41 -13.26 0.06 7.36
N SER A 42 -13.33 -0.30 6.07
CA SER A 42 -12.34 0.13 5.07
C SER A 42 -12.27 1.65 4.96
N ASN A 43 -13.42 2.32 4.92
CA ASN A 43 -13.49 3.78 4.87
C ASN A 43 -12.92 4.42 6.15
N ALA A 44 -13.26 3.87 7.33
CA ALA A 44 -12.76 4.36 8.60
C ALA A 44 -11.25 4.18 8.72
N PHE A 45 -10.72 3.03 8.28
CA PHE A 45 -9.29 2.73 8.24
C PHE A 45 -8.55 3.72 7.34
N ASP A 46 -9.01 3.92 6.10
CA ASP A 46 -8.39 4.87 5.16
C ASP A 46 -8.36 6.31 5.71
N VAL A 47 -9.47 6.77 6.31
CA VAL A 47 -9.56 8.11 6.89
C VAL A 47 -8.68 8.23 8.13
N ALA A 48 -8.64 7.20 8.99
CA ALA A 48 -7.78 7.21 10.17
C ALA A 48 -6.29 7.31 9.77
N ASN A 49 -5.91 6.60 8.71
CA ASN A 49 -4.57 6.61 8.18
C ASN A 49 -4.19 7.95 7.54
N GLU A 50 -5.07 8.53 6.73
CA GLU A 50 -4.87 9.86 6.16
C GLU A 50 -4.67 10.91 7.26
N MET A 51 -5.48 10.87 8.32
CA MET A 51 -5.37 11.77 9.47
C MET A 51 -4.10 11.51 10.30
N ALA A 52 -3.63 10.26 10.40
CA ALA A 52 -2.38 9.93 11.07
C ALA A 52 -1.16 10.54 10.35
N ILE A 53 -1.17 10.58 9.01
CA ILE A 53 -0.12 11.24 8.22
C ILE A 53 -0.07 12.73 8.53
N TYR A 54 -1.21 13.41 8.69
CA TYR A 54 -1.24 14.83 9.06
C TYR A 54 -0.58 15.14 10.41
N ARG A 55 -0.48 14.17 11.33
CA ARG A 55 0.25 14.35 12.61
C ARG A 55 1.75 14.58 12.41
N TYR A 56 2.33 14.04 11.34
CA TYR A 56 3.75 14.25 11.03
C TYR A 56 4.02 15.69 10.56
N ALA A 57 3.07 16.31 9.88
CA ALA A 57 3.19 17.70 9.42
C ALA A 57 2.73 18.72 10.48
N ASP A 58 1.79 18.35 11.35
CA ASP A 58 1.18 19.25 12.32
C ASP A 58 1.83 19.14 13.71
N PHE A 59 2.83 19.97 14.01
CA PHE A 59 3.50 20.01 15.31
C PHE A 59 2.54 20.19 16.53
N SER A 60 1.35 20.75 16.31
CA SER A 60 0.35 20.99 17.37
C SER A 60 -0.58 19.81 17.65
N TRP A 61 -0.40 18.67 16.96
CA TRP A 61 -1.29 17.50 17.05
C TRP A 61 -1.49 16.99 18.48
N LYS A 62 -0.48 17.07 19.36
CA LYS A 62 -0.60 16.66 20.78
C LYS A 62 -1.61 17.51 21.55
N ILE A 63 -1.64 18.82 21.27
CA ILE A 63 -2.59 19.76 21.89
C ILE A 63 -4.00 19.52 21.33
N LYS A 64 -4.12 19.32 20.00
CA LYS A 64 -5.40 18.99 19.35
C LYS A 64 -5.96 17.64 19.81
N LYS A 65 -5.08 16.67 20.10
CA LYS A 65 -5.43 15.36 20.66
C LYS A 65 -5.93 15.48 22.09
N PHE A 66 -5.28 16.31 22.91
CA PHE A 66 -5.72 16.57 24.28
C PHE A 66 -7.07 17.27 24.34
N LEU A 67 -7.30 18.26 23.46
CA LEU A 67 -8.56 19.00 23.38
C LEU A 67 -9.66 18.24 22.62
N ASN A 68 -9.32 17.17 21.90
CA ASN A 68 -10.22 16.39 21.04
C ASN A 68 -10.98 17.27 20.03
N ILE A 69 -10.25 18.08 19.27
CA ILE A 69 -10.81 19.05 18.32
C ILE A 69 -10.36 18.73 16.89
N GLY A 70 -11.28 18.86 15.92
CA GLY A 70 -10.98 18.80 14.50
C GLY A 70 -10.56 17.42 14.00
N SER A 71 -9.41 17.35 13.31
CA SER A 71 -8.86 16.12 12.72
C SER A 71 -8.61 15.02 13.74
N GLU A 72 -8.23 15.37 14.97
CA GLU A 72 -8.00 14.40 16.06
C GLU A 72 -9.30 13.79 16.59
N ALA A 73 -10.40 14.56 16.62
CA ALA A 73 -11.71 14.04 17.00
C ALA A 73 -12.26 13.08 15.94
N ALA A 74 -12.09 13.44 14.66
CA ALA A 74 -12.44 12.58 13.53
C ALA A 74 -11.58 11.30 13.53
N LEU A 75 -10.28 11.41 13.77
CA LEU A 75 -9.38 10.27 13.89
C LEU A 75 -9.79 9.35 15.04
N ARG A 76 -10.12 9.89 16.21
CA ARG A 76 -10.59 9.09 17.35
C ARG A 76 -11.90 8.35 17.06
N LYS A 77 -12.82 8.97 16.31
CA LYS A 77 -14.05 8.32 15.86
C LYS A 77 -13.77 7.15 14.92
N ASN A 78 -12.91 7.35 13.93
CA ASN A 78 -12.57 6.31 12.95
C ASN A 78 -11.76 5.16 13.58
N ILE A 79 -10.83 5.48 14.50
CA ILE A 79 -10.10 4.46 15.27
C ILE A 79 -11.08 3.59 16.06
N LYS A 80 -12.13 4.15 16.66
CA LYS A 80 -13.14 3.33 17.36
C LYS A 80 -13.84 2.34 16.44
N VAL A 81 -14.17 2.73 15.21
CA VAL A 81 -14.81 1.82 14.23
C VAL A 81 -13.86 0.70 13.83
N VAL A 82 -12.58 1.03 13.60
CA VAL A 82 -11.52 0.06 13.31
C VAL A 82 -11.34 -0.89 14.49
N ASP A 83 -11.24 -0.36 15.70
CA ASP A 83 -11.02 -1.10 16.94
C ASP A 83 -12.21 -2.00 17.25
N GLU A 84 -13.44 -1.53 17.10
CA GLU A 84 -14.66 -2.32 17.31
C GLU A 84 -14.75 -3.50 16.32
N PHE A 85 -14.43 -3.26 15.04
CA PHE A 85 -14.35 -4.30 14.03
C PHE A 85 -13.25 -5.32 14.37
N VAL A 86 -12.05 -4.85 14.72
CA VAL A 86 -10.91 -5.69 15.11
C VAL A 86 -11.19 -6.47 16.39
N TYR A 87 -11.82 -5.89 17.40
CA TYR A 87 -12.20 -6.57 18.63
C TYR A 87 -13.30 -7.61 18.39
N ASN A 88 -14.29 -7.32 17.54
CA ASN A 88 -15.30 -8.30 17.14
C ASN A 88 -14.66 -9.47 16.37
N LEU A 89 -13.65 -9.20 15.55
CA LEU A 89 -12.85 -10.21 14.85
C LEU A 89 -11.97 -11.04 15.82
N ILE A 90 -11.26 -10.38 16.75
CA ILE A 90 -10.39 -11.01 17.77
C ILE A 90 -11.23 -11.90 18.69
N LYS A 91 -12.43 -11.47 19.08
CA LYS A 91 -13.36 -12.26 19.87
C LYS A 91 -13.79 -13.54 19.16
N SER A 92 -13.74 -13.57 17.83
CA SER A 92 -14.04 -14.78 17.04
C SER A 92 -12.82 -15.71 16.85
N LYS A 93 -11.58 -15.19 16.91
CA LYS A 93 -10.34 -15.94 16.68
C LYS A 93 -9.17 -15.35 17.50
N ILE A 94 -8.87 -15.99 18.62
CA ILE A 94 -7.67 -15.79 19.47
C ILE A 94 -6.54 -16.61 18.80
N GLU A 95 -5.29 -16.18 18.57
CA GLU A 95 -4.42 -15.13 19.09
C GLU A 95 -3.35 -14.79 18.02
N THR A 96 -2.62 -13.68 18.21
CA THR A 96 -1.40 -13.23 17.50
C THR A 96 -1.59 -12.23 16.36
N VAL A 97 -1.48 -10.93 16.64
CA VAL A 97 -0.54 -9.98 15.99
C VAL A 97 -0.41 -8.73 16.89
N PRO A 98 0.81 -8.29 17.27
CA PRO A 98 1.01 -7.02 17.96
C PRO A 98 1.03 -5.82 16.99
N ASN A 99 0.45 -4.71 17.44
CA ASN A 99 0.68 -3.32 17.02
C ASN A 99 0.86 -3.07 15.51
N LEU A 100 -0.27 -2.88 14.81
CA LEU A 100 -0.28 -2.23 13.50
C LEU A 100 -0.32 -0.71 13.70
N GLY A 101 0.86 -0.12 13.83
CA GLY A 101 0.99 1.32 14.03
C GLY A 101 2.37 1.79 13.63
N ASP A 102 2.73 1.60 12.35
CA ASP A 102 3.80 2.34 11.67
C ASP A 102 3.74 2.06 10.16
N GLU A 103 2.98 2.88 9.42
CA GLU A 103 3.06 3.04 7.96
C GLU A 103 3.02 4.55 7.72
N LEU A 104 3.97 5.21 7.05
CA LEU A 104 4.38 5.00 5.67
C LEU A 104 5.83 5.51 5.40
N HIS A 105 6.55 5.97 6.40
CA HIS A 105 8.00 5.97 6.26
C HIS A 105 8.45 4.59 6.72
N ASN A 106 9.31 3.89 5.97
CA ASN A 106 10.15 2.85 6.55
C ASN A 106 11.18 3.51 7.51
N ALA A 107 10.64 4.33 8.41
CA ALA A 107 11.25 5.14 9.43
C ALA A 107 11.73 4.16 10.49
N LYS A 108 13.01 3.87 10.43
CA LYS A 108 13.72 3.12 11.45
C LYS A 108 14.29 4.14 12.41
N ILE A 109 14.08 3.92 13.70
CA ILE A 109 14.69 4.74 14.73
C ILE A 109 16.09 4.16 15.01
N CYS A 110 17.11 5.01 15.00
CA CYS A 110 18.48 4.60 15.30
C CYS A 110 18.60 4.17 16.77
N PHE A 111 19.03 2.93 16.98
CA PHE A 111 19.19 2.35 18.30
C PHE A 111 20.40 2.91 19.06
N SER A 112 21.45 3.26 18.33
CA SER A 112 22.69 3.87 18.80
C SER A 112 23.19 4.89 17.80
N ASP A 113 24.15 5.72 18.22
CA ASP A 113 24.91 6.57 17.31
C ASP A 113 25.62 5.70 16.25
N ASP A 114 25.63 6.17 15.01
CA ASP A 114 26.25 5.49 13.88
C ASP A 114 26.75 6.51 12.84
N THR A 115 27.55 6.08 11.88
CA THR A 115 28.05 6.91 10.77
C THR A 115 27.78 6.22 9.45
N TRP A 116 27.10 6.92 8.55
CA TRP A 116 26.81 6.43 7.21
C TRP A 116 28.07 6.32 6.34
N PRO A 117 28.02 5.55 5.24
CA PRO A 117 29.16 5.38 4.34
C PRO A 117 29.69 6.69 3.70
N ASP A 118 28.88 7.75 3.68
CA ASP A 118 29.23 9.09 3.21
C ASP A 118 29.86 9.98 4.30
N GLY A 119 30.02 9.46 5.51
CA GLY A 119 30.54 10.19 6.66
C GLY A 119 29.47 10.95 7.46
N PHE A 120 28.19 10.85 7.09
CA PHE A 120 27.11 11.50 7.83
C PHE A 120 26.86 10.79 9.17
N GLY A 121 26.98 11.53 10.28
CA GLY A 121 26.73 11.01 11.62
C GLY A 121 25.25 11.03 11.97
N VAL A 122 24.71 9.88 12.40
CA VAL A 122 23.33 9.72 12.87
C VAL A 122 23.33 9.42 14.36
N LYS A 123 22.44 10.06 15.11
CA LYS A 123 22.35 9.91 16.57
C LYS A 123 21.30 8.89 16.98
N LYS A 124 21.51 8.31 18.16
CA LYS A 124 20.49 7.50 18.82
C LYS A 124 19.18 8.29 18.91
N GLY A 125 18.09 7.69 18.45
CA GLY A 125 16.76 8.30 18.43
C GLY A 125 16.40 9.01 17.12
N ASP A 126 17.35 9.19 16.20
CA ASP A 126 17.05 9.76 14.89
C ASP A 126 16.20 8.80 14.06
N THR A 127 15.25 9.36 13.31
CA THR A 127 14.39 8.60 12.40
C THR A 127 14.98 8.60 11.00
N VAL A 128 15.34 7.42 10.50
CA VAL A 128 15.88 7.21 9.16
C VAL A 128 14.86 6.47 8.31
N GLY A 129 14.44 7.07 7.20
CA GLY A 129 13.54 6.43 6.25
C GLY A 129 14.03 6.58 4.82
N TYR A 130 13.63 5.64 3.96
CA TYR A 130 13.79 5.76 2.51
C TYR A 130 12.43 5.96 1.85
N ASN A 131 12.42 6.69 0.72
CA ASN A 131 11.22 6.91 -0.07
C ASN A 131 11.25 6.01 -1.32
N ALA A 132 10.55 4.88 -1.26
CA ALA A 132 10.53 3.90 -2.35
C ALA A 132 10.04 4.50 -3.69
N CYS A 133 9.07 5.42 -3.66
CA CYS A 133 8.53 6.07 -4.85
C CYS A 133 9.58 6.95 -5.56
N SER A 134 10.36 7.69 -4.77
CA SER A 134 11.45 8.53 -5.28
C SER A 134 12.60 7.67 -5.77
N MET A 135 13.00 6.65 -5.00
CA MET A 135 14.04 5.70 -5.40
C MET A 135 13.72 4.98 -6.71
N GLY A 136 12.45 4.65 -6.96
CA GLY A 136 12.00 4.05 -8.22
C GLY A 136 12.16 4.94 -9.45
N ARG A 137 12.33 6.26 -9.28
CA ARG A 137 12.47 7.25 -10.36
C ARG A 137 13.86 7.88 -10.44
N MET A 138 14.76 7.47 -9.55
CA MET A 138 16.12 8.01 -9.50
C MET A 138 16.95 7.49 -10.68
N LYS A 139 17.34 8.39 -11.59
CA LYS A 139 18.19 8.06 -12.73
C LYS A 139 19.55 7.47 -12.35
N HIS A 140 20.11 7.87 -11.21
CA HIS A 140 21.37 7.29 -10.74
C HIS A 140 21.24 5.81 -10.33
N LEU A 141 20.04 5.33 -9.98
CA LEU A 141 19.78 3.92 -9.68
C LEU A 141 19.34 3.14 -10.91
N TRP A 142 18.48 3.74 -11.74
CA TRP A 142 17.77 3.03 -12.81
C TRP A 142 18.26 3.34 -14.22
N GLY A 143 19.11 4.35 -14.41
CA GLY A 143 19.50 4.88 -15.72
C GLY A 143 18.58 6.00 -16.20
N ASP A 144 18.83 6.51 -17.41
CA ASP A 144 18.07 7.63 -17.97
C ASP A 144 16.59 7.31 -18.22
N ASP A 145 16.27 6.03 -18.32
CA ASP A 145 14.95 5.45 -18.54
C ASP A 145 14.18 5.12 -17.25
N ALA A 146 14.59 5.69 -16.11
CA ALA A 146 13.95 5.46 -14.81
C ALA A 146 12.43 5.75 -14.80
N GLU A 147 11.95 6.58 -15.72
CA GLU A 147 10.55 6.97 -15.84
C GLU A 147 9.76 6.14 -16.87
N GLU A 148 10.43 5.26 -17.61
CA GLU A 148 9.81 4.43 -18.64
C GLU A 148 9.32 3.08 -18.07
N PHE A 149 8.12 2.66 -18.48
CA PHE A 149 7.60 1.33 -18.17
C PHE A 149 8.29 0.28 -19.07
N ARG A 150 9.33 -0.38 -18.54
CA ARG A 150 10.08 -1.43 -19.23
C ARG A 150 10.14 -2.73 -18.43
N PRO A 151 9.20 -3.66 -18.64
CA PRO A 151 9.20 -4.95 -17.94
C PRO A 151 10.42 -5.82 -18.29
N GLU A 152 11.03 -5.63 -19.45
CA GLU A 152 12.20 -6.39 -19.93
C GLU A 152 13.43 -6.17 -19.04
N ARG A 153 13.47 -5.06 -18.29
CA ARG A 153 14.54 -4.77 -17.30
C ARG A 153 14.67 -5.86 -16.24
N TRP A 154 13.59 -6.60 -15.98
CA TRP A 154 13.53 -7.64 -14.97
C TRP A 154 13.85 -9.02 -15.53
N LEU A 155 14.32 -9.11 -16.78
CA LEU A 155 14.62 -10.36 -17.46
C LEU A 155 16.11 -10.48 -17.73
N ASP A 156 16.66 -11.69 -17.59
CA ASP A 156 18.01 -12.01 -18.02
C ASP A 156 18.08 -12.21 -19.54
N GLU A 157 19.28 -12.48 -20.08
CA GLU A 157 19.51 -12.74 -21.51
C GLU A 157 18.68 -13.92 -22.07
N ASN A 158 18.22 -14.80 -21.20
CA ASN A 158 17.39 -15.97 -21.55
C ASN A 158 15.88 -15.71 -21.34
N GLY A 159 15.50 -14.47 -21.00
CA GLY A 159 14.11 -14.10 -20.73
C GLY A 159 13.59 -14.60 -19.38
N ARG A 160 14.45 -15.02 -18.45
CA ARG A 160 14.06 -15.47 -17.10
C ARG A 160 14.02 -14.29 -16.14
N PHE A 161 13.07 -14.32 -15.21
CA PHE A 161 12.95 -13.29 -14.19
C PHE A 161 14.20 -13.21 -13.32
N GLN A 162 14.83 -12.04 -13.29
CA GLN A 162 15.96 -11.71 -12.44
C GLN A 162 15.50 -10.73 -11.36
N GLN A 163 15.52 -11.19 -10.11
CA GLN A 163 15.16 -10.35 -8.98
C GLN A 163 16.26 -9.33 -8.69
N GLU A 164 15.91 -8.05 -8.63
CA GLU A 164 16.83 -6.98 -8.22
C GLU A 164 17.07 -6.97 -6.70
N SER A 165 18.16 -6.35 -6.28
CA SER A 165 18.48 -6.16 -4.86
C SER A 165 17.35 -5.44 -4.12
N SER A 166 16.98 -5.93 -2.93
CA SER A 166 15.95 -5.31 -2.09
C SER A 166 16.33 -3.91 -1.57
N PHE A 167 17.60 -3.50 -1.70
CA PHE A 167 18.06 -2.14 -1.39
C PHE A 167 17.91 -1.18 -2.56
N LYS A 168 17.79 -1.70 -3.79
CA LYS A 168 17.54 -0.91 -5.01
C LYS A 168 16.05 -0.90 -5.35
N PHE A 169 15.39 -2.04 -5.22
CA PHE A 169 13.94 -2.19 -5.36
C PHE A 169 13.29 -2.51 -4.01
N THR A 170 12.94 -1.45 -3.27
CA THR A 170 12.48 -1.54 -1.88
C THR A 170 10.95 -1.68 -1.74
N ALA A 171 10.24 -2.18 -2.77
CA ALA A 171 8.78 -2.22 -2.78
C ALA A 171 8.17 -3.06 -1.64
N PHE A 172 8.86 -4.13 -1.25
CA PHE A 172 8.49 -5.00 -0.12
C PHE A 172 9.40 -4.77 1.11
N GLY A 173 10.09 -3.64 1.14
CA GLY A 173 11.14 -3.36 2.10
C GLY A 173 12.43 -4.13 1.85
N ALA A 174 13.35 -4.04 2.83
CA ALA A 174 14.66 -4.64 2.77
C ALA A 174 14.95 -5.45 4.04
N VAL A 175 15.86 -6.42 3.91
CA VAL A 175 16.32 -7.33 4.98
C VAL A 175 16.80 -6.53 6.20
N PRO A 176 16.57 -7.00 7.45
CA PRO A 176 15.92 -8.25 7.87
C PRO A 176 14.40 -8.19 7.98
N ARG A 177 13.79 -7.00 7.92
CA ARG A 177 12.33 -6.81 8.04
C ARG A 177 11.68 -6.67 6.65
N ILE A 178 11.90 -7.65 5.78
CA ILE A 178 11.19 -7.73 4.49
C ILE A 178 9.73 -8.12 4.71
N CYS A 179 8.82 -7.62 3.87
CA CYS A 179 7.40 -7.93 3.94
C CYS A 179 7.17 -9.44 3.90
N LEU A 180 6.54 -9.97 4.95
CA LEU A 180 6.19 -11.39 5.06
C LEU A 180 5.23 -11.82 3.94
N GLY A 181 4.38 -10.90 3.47
CA GLY A 181 3.41 -11.15 2.41
C GLY A 181 3.97 -11.07 0.99
N LYS A 182 5.28 -10.85 0.78
CA LYS A 182 5.89 -10.64 -0.54
C LYS A 182 5.55 -11.76 -1.54
N ASP A 183 5.82 -13.01 -1.17
CA ASP A 183 5.64 -14.14 -2.08
C ASP A 183 4.16 -14.43 -2.35
N PHE A 184 3.31 -14.20 -1.35
CA PHE A 184 1.87 -14.29 -1.51
C PHE A 184 1.36 -13.22 -2.48
N ALA A 185 1.78 -11.96 -2.31
CA ALA A 185 1.39 -10.85 -3.17
C ALA A 185 1.80 -11.10 -4.63
N TYR A 186 3.05 -11.52 -4.88
CA TYR A 186 3.49 -11.87 -6.23
C TYR A 186 2.63 -12.94 -6.87
N LYS A 187 2.33 -14.03 -6.15
CA LYS A 187 1.51 -15.13 -6.67
C LYS A 187 0.07 -14.66 -6.94
N ALA A 188 -0.55 -13.96 -5.99
CA ALA A 188 -1.91 -13.46 -6.10
C ALA A 188 -2.05 -12.49 -7.29
N THR A 189 -1.15 -11.51 -7.41
CA THR A 189 -1.15 -10.57 -8.53
C THR A 189 -0.89 -11.27 -9.87
N THR A 190 0.00 -12.26 -9.92
CA THR A 190 0.27 -13.02 -11.14
C THR A 190 -0.95 -13.80 -11.60
N ILE A 191 -1.59 -14.57 -10.71
CA ILE A 191 -2.79 -15.35 -11.02
C ILE A 191 -3.92 -14.42 -11.47
N PHE A 192 -4.17 -13.35 -10.71
CA PHE A 192 -5.23 -12.41 -11.02
C PHE A 192 -5.01 -11.69 -12.36
N SER A 193 -3.77 -11.25 -12.64
CA SER A 193 -3.41 -10.63 -13.92
C SER A 193 -3.54 -11.62 -15.08
N ALA A 194 -3.14 -12.88 -14.89
CA ALA A 194 -3.27 -13.90 -15.92
C ALA A 194 -4.74 -14.18 -16.26
N VAL A 195 -5.63 -14.26 -15.25
CA VAL A 195 -7.08 -14.43 -15.46
C VAL A 195 -7.67 -13.23 -16.19
N LEU A 196 -7.35 -12.00 -15.75
CA LEU A 196 -7.86 -10.78 -16.38
C LEU A 196 -7.40 -10.64 -17.83
N LEU A 197 -6.10 -10.77 -18.08
CA LEU A 197 -5.54 -10.64 -19.42
C LEU A 197 -5.91 -11.81 -20.34
N GLY A 198 -6.17 -12.99 -19.78
CA GLY A 198 -6.68 -14.14 -20.52
C GLY A 198 -8.13 -13.96 -20.96
N SER A 199 -8.95 -13.28 -20.15
CA SER A 199 -10.41 -13.18 -20.37
C SER A 199 -10.83 -11.87 -21.03
N CYS A 200 -10.03 -10.80 -20.86
CA CYS A 200 -10.41 -9.44 -21.23
C CYS A 200 -9.26 -8.70 -21.93
N ILE A 201 -9.64 -7.85 -22.89
CA ILE A 201 -8.80 -6.79 -23.45
C ILE A 201 -9.22 -5.48 -22.79
N PHE A 202 -8.25 -4.76 -22.24
CA PHE A 202 -8.47 -3.48 -21.56
C PHE A 202 -7.98 -2.33 -22.44
N LYS A 203 -8.79 -1.27 -22.54
CA LYS A 203 -8.41 0.02 -23.13
C LYS A 203 -8.65 1.13 -22.12
N LEU A 204 -7.73 2.08 -22.02
CA LEU A 204 -7.92 3.24 -21.16
C LEU A 204 -9.04 4.12 -21.75
N ARG A 205 -9.90 4.68 -20.89
CA ARG A 205 -11.01 5.53 -21.35
C ARG A 205 -10.51 6.80 -22.04
N ASP A 206 -9.43 7.37 -21.51
CA ASP A 206 -8.74 8.53 -22.07
C ASP A 206 -7.22 8.26 -22.02
N GLU A 207 -6.60 8.10 -23.19
CA GLU A 207 -5.17 7.82 -23.31
C GLU A 207 -4.28 9.01 -22.92
N ASN A 208 -4.83 10.22 -22.87
CA ASN A 208 -4.11 11.43 -22.49
C ASN A 208 -4.28 11.80 -21.01
N GLU A 209 -5.12 11.07 -20.27
CA GLU A 209 -5.34 11.33 -18.85
C GLU A 209 -4.13 10.88 -18.03
N VAL A 210 -3.35 11.85 -17.55
CA VAL A 210 -2.26 11.60 -16.62
C VAL A 210 -2.84 11.29 -15.25
N ALA A 211 -2.66 10.05 -14.80
CA ALA A 211 -3.09 9.61 -13.48
C ALA A 211 -2.45 10.46 -12.38
N LYS A 212 -3.27 11.21 -11.65
CA LYS A 212 -2.85 11.92 -10.44
C LYS A 212 -2.81 10.94 -9.28
N TYR A 213 -1.87 11.10 -8.37
CA TYR A 213 -1.75 10.22 -7.20
C TYR A 213 -2.08 10.99 -5.93
N LYS A 214 -2.85 10.34 -5.04
CA LYS A 214 -3.04 10.79 -3.66
C LYS A 214 -2.12 9.99 -2.75
N ILE A 215 -1.38 10.72 -1.92
CA ILE A 215 -0.52 10.12 -0.89
C ILE A 215 -1.41 9.67 0.26
N LYS A 216 -1.75 8.38 0.27
CA LYS A 216 -2.22 7.65 1.45
C LYS A 216 -1.21 6.53 1.74
N ILE A 217 -1.50 5.64 2.69
CA ILE A 217 -0.66 4.46 2.98
C ILE A 217 -0.27 3.69 1.72
N THR A 218 -1.21 3.54 0.78
CA THR A 218 -0.88 3.10 -0.58
C THR A 218 -0.97 4.29 -1.54
N HIS A 219 -0.18 4.27 -2.62
CA HIS A 219 -0.27 5.30 -3.67
C HIS A 219 -1.53 5.06 -4.52
N HIS A 220 -2.65 5.66 -4.10
CA HIS A 220 -3.93 5.60 -4.81
C HIS A 220 -3.95 6.59 -5.98
N THR A 221 -4.65 6.23 -7.05
CA THR A 221 -5.02 7.18 -8.10
C THR A 221 -6.11 8.12 -7.59
N ASP A 222 -5.89 9.41 -7.75
CA ASP A 222 -6.88 10.43 -7.45
C ASP A 222 -7.99 10.41 -8.50
N GLY A 223 -9.23 10.09 -8.09
CA GLY A 223 -10.37 9.98 -9.01
C GLY A 223 -10.54 8.60 -9.66
N GLY A 224 -9.67 7.62 -9.37
CA GLY A 224 -9.71 6.29 -9.97
C GLY A 224 -9.09 6.23 -11.37
N LEU A 225 -8.95 5.01 -11.92
CA LEU A 225 -8.46 4.78 -13.28
C LEU A 225 -9.53 4.04 -14.08
N TYR A 226 -10.15 4.72 -15.03
CA TYR A 226 -11.27 4.19 -15.80
C TYR A 226 -10.80 3.45 -17.05
N VAL A 227 -11.11 2.15 -17.12
CA VAL A 227 -10.78 1.32 -18.28
C VAL A 227 -12.03 0.66 -18.84
N GLN A 228 -12.04 0.49 -20.16
CA GLN A 228 -13.02 -0.29 -20.88
C GLN A 228 -12.50 -1.72 -21.02
N ALA A 229 -13.26 -2.68 -20.49
CA ALA A 229 -12.97 -4.10 -20.66
C ALA A 229 -13.86 -4.68 -21.77
N SER A 230 -13.25 -5.46 -22.66
CA SER A 230 -13.93 -6.20 -23.73
C SER A 230 -13.53 -7.68 -23.65
N PRO A 231 -14.44 -8.65 -23.85
CA PRO A 231 -14.09 -10.06 -23.81
C PRO A 231 -13.04 -10.39 -24.86
N ARG A 232 -12.05 -11.20 -24.47
CA ARG A 232 -11.08 -11.80 -25.38
C ARG A 232 -11.73 -13.07 -25.94
N LEU A 233 -12.31 -12.98 -27.13
CA LEU A 233 -12.85 -14.13 -27.88
C LEU A 233 -11.74 -15.11 -28.25
#